data_AF-A0A927ZYW6-F1
#
_entry.id   AF-A0A927ZYW6-F1
#
_cell.length_a   1.000
_cell.length_b   1.000
_cell.length_c   1.000
_cell.angle_alpha   90.00
_cell.angle_beta   90.00
_cell.angle_gamma   90.00
#
_symmetry.space_group_name_H-M   'P 1'
#
loop_
_entity.id
_entity.type
_entity.pdbx_description
1 polymer ?
#
loop_
_entity_poly.entity_id
_entity_poly.type
_entity_poly.pdbx_seq_one_letter_code
_entity_poly.pdbx_strand_id
1 'polypeptide(L)'
;MGGLKINEIIVGDAIHELRKLPDKSIDLIVTDPPYNLKKDYGDTKDNLEFNEYLEFSRKWLKECKRVLKDDGTIYVFMGMRFISYIYRILEIELDMKFCSWITWYYTQGIGKTKGFSPRHDDILMFTKTKKYKFNLDDIRIPQKYYRSVNNMRGANPGNVWEFSHIHYCNSNRMKHPTQKPEGLYERIILASSNPGDIVLDPFMGSGTCARVCQQLQRNWLGFEINNEYANLIETRLKQPFKGFDSIDEKILRVPNDLNDLDYRKEYINNHIKWFLKNHQDCIPKFIENVKQKYGDDYCVKLKTKKQKNLSKQTPNLFNYSSLEENTDS
;
A
#
# COMPACT_ATOMS: atom_id res chain seq x y z
N MET A 1 19.23 -8.97 11.47
CA MET A 1 19.95 -8.50 10.26
C MET A 1 21.12 -7.63 10.68
N GLY A 2 22.36 -8.16 10.81
CA GLY A 2 23.55 -7.32 11.09
C GLY A 2 23.39 -6.26 12.20
N GLY A 3 22.68 -6.57 13.29
CA GLY A 3 22.40 -5.63 14.39
C GLY A 3 21.26 -4.61 14.18
N LEU A 4 20.73 -4.44 12.96
CA LEU A 4 19.63 -3.53 12.67
C LEU A 4 18.26 -4.13 13.05
N LYS A 5 17.43 -3.29 13.68
CA LYS A 5 16.07 -3.63 14.08
C LYS A 5 15.09 -3.46 12.93
N ILE A 6 14.21 -4.42 12.78
CA ILE A 6 13.15 -4.44 11.77
C ILE A 6 11.90 -3.79 12.36
N ASN A 7 11.09 -3.14 11.53
CA ASN A 7 9.89 -2.41 11.91
C ASN A 7 10.14 -1.17 12.80
N GLU A 8 11.35 -0.60 12.72
CA GLU A 8 11.72 0.68 13.33
C GLU A 8 12.28 1.61 12.23
N ILE A 9 11.98 2.90 12.33
CA ILE A 9 12.54 3.90 11.43
C ILE A 9 13.97 4.19 11.84
N ILE A 10 14.90 4.17 10.89
CA ILE A 10 16.30 4.51 11.15
C ILE A 10 16.55 5.91 10.62
N VAL A 11 16.95 6.82 11.51
CA VAL A 11 17.33 8.18 11.12
C VAL A 11 18.74 8.16 10.55
N GLY A 12 18.88 8.52 9.27
CA GLY A 12 20.19 8.53 8.63
C GLY A 12 20.15 8.70 7.10
N ASP A 13 21.34 8.92 6.54
CA ASP A 13 21.53 8.94 5.08
C ASP A 13 21.31 7.55 4.49
N ALA A 14 20.45 7.46 3.47
CA ALA A 14 20.06 6.20 2.85
C ALA A 14 21.25 5.38 2.33
N ILE A 15 22.25 6.01 1.69
CA ILE A 15 23.41 5.30 1.13
C ILE A 15 24.30 4.77 2.26
N HIS A 16 24.49 5.56 3.32
CA HIS A 16 25.25 5.14 4.48
C HIS A 16 24.59 3.96 5.21
N GLU A 17 23.28 4.03 5.46
CA GLU A 17 22.54 2.96 6.14
C GLU A 17 22.41 1.69 5.30
N LEU A 18 22.20 1.82 3.97
CA LEU A 18 22.16 0.69 3.05
C LEU A 18 23.44 -0.17 3.13
N ARG A 19 24.62 0.45 3.27
CA ARG A 19 25.91 -0.26 3.37
C ARG A 19 26.03 -1.15 4.61
N LYS A 20 25.24 -0.88 5.65
CA LYS A 20 25.23 -1.69 6.88
C LYS A 20 24.41 -2.96 6.73
N LEU A 21 23.54 -3.04 5.71
CA LEU A 21 22.72 -4.21 5.48
C LEU A 21 23.53 -5.37 4.87
N PRO A 22 23.25 -6.62 5.26
CA PRO A 22 23.84 -7.78 4.60
C PRO A 22 23.41 -7.89 3.13
N ASP A 23 24.23 -8.57 2.33
CA ASP A 23 23.85 -8.95 0.97
C ASP A 23 22.62 -9.86 1.00
N LYS A 24 21.75 -9.74 -0.02
CA LYS A 24 20.59 -10.63 -0.22
C LYS A 24 19.69 -10.79 1.02
N SER A 25 19.47 -9.72 1.78
CA SER A 25 18.64 -9.73 2.98
C SER A 25 17.22 -9.19 2.78
N ILE A 26 16.92 -8.54 1.66
CA ILE A 26 15.65 -7.84 1.39
C ILE A 26 14.84 -8.56 0.31
N ASP A 27 13.54 -8.75 0.52
CA ASP A 27 12.64 -9.42 -0.44
C ASP A 27 12.11 -8.45 -1.51
N LEU A 28 11.74 -7.24 -1.08
CA LEU A 28 11.12 -6.23 -1.94
C LEU A 28 11.68 -4.85 -1.61
N ILE A 29 12.01 -4.06 -2.63
CA ILE A 29 12.31 -2.63 -2.47
C ILE A 29 11.21 -1.83 -3.17
N VAL A 30 10.60 -0.88 -2.47
CA VAL A 30 9.64 0.07 -3.05
C VAL A 30 10.08 1.44 -2.61
N THR A 31 10.41 2.33 -3.55
CA THR A 31 11.02 3.59 -3.16
C THR A 31 10.69 4.77 -4.07
N ASP A 32 10.54 5.93 -3.41
CA ASP A 32 10.25 7.25 -3.98
C ASP A 32 11.42 8.20 -3.66
N PRO A 33 12.54 8.08 -4.39
CA PRO A 33 13.72 8.92 -4.16
C PRO A 33 13.44 10.40 -4.44
N PRO A 34 14.32 11.32 -4.02
CA PRO A 34 14.27 12.72 -4.44
C PRO A 34 14.29 12.83 -5.98
N TYR A 35 13.40 13.64 -6.57
CA TYR A 35 13.27 13.79 -8.03
C TYR A 35 14.14 14.93 -8.60
N ASN A 36 14.89 15.65 -7.75
CA ASN A 36 15.67 16.81 -8.14
C ASN A 36 14.81 17.92 -8.76
N LEU A 37 13.70 18.23 -8.08
CA LEU A 37 12.68 19.20 -8.49
C LEU A 37 12.67 20.46 -7.61
N LYS A 38 13.73 20.68 -6.83
CA LYS A 38 13.88 21.78 -5.87
C LYS A 38 12.80 21.77 -4.79
N LYS A 39 12.32 20.57 -4.40
CA LYS A 39 11.39 20.45 -3.28
C LYS A 39 12.13 20.59 -1.97
N ASP A 40 11.52 21.29 -1.04
CA ASP A 40 12.02 21.44 0.32
C ASP A 40 11.56 20.22 1.14
N TYR A 41 12.53 19.37 1.49
CA TYR A 41 12.35 18.24 2.42
C TYR A 41 13.05 18.53 3.76
N GLY A 42 13.39 19.79 4.06
CA GLY A 42 14.24 20.21 5.16
C GLY A 42 15.71 20.35 4.73
N ASP A 43 16.62 19.69 5.43
CA ASP A 43 18.08 19.90 5.30
C ASP A 43 18.73 19.34 4.03
N THR A 44 17.96 18.80 3.08
CA THR A 44 18.48 18.17 1.86
C THR A 44 18.41 19.08 0.64
N LYS A 45 19.49 19.13 -0.13
CA LYS A 45 19.51 19.80 -1.45
C LYS A 45 18.84 18.93 -2.53
N ASP A 46 17.60 19.23 -2.89
CA ASP A 46 16.89 18.62 -4.04
C ASP A 46 17.15 19.39 -5.36
N ASN A 47 18.37 19.88 -5.55
CA ASN A 47 18.76 20.72 -6.69
C ASN A 47 20.16 20.41 -7.25
N LEU A 48 20.58 19.15 -7.17
CA LEU A 48 21.86 18.66 -7.71
C LEU A 48 21.98 18.93 -9.21
N GLU A 49 23.22 19.11 -9.67
CA GLU A 49 23.48 19.16 -11.11
C GLU A 49 23.18 17.81 -11.77
N PHE A 50 22.90 17.83 -13.07
CA PHE A 50 22.40 16.66 -13.80
C PHE A 50 23.26 15.40 -13.59
N ASN A 51 24.58 15.51 -13.75
CA ASN A 51 25.50 14.38 -13.56
C ASN A 51 25.67 13.99 -12.09
N GLU A 52 25.63 14.95 -11.17
CA GLU A 52 25.69 14.67 -9.73
C GLU A 52 24.49 13.84 -9.28
N TYR A 53 23.30 14.14 -9.81
CA TYR A 53 22.09 13.36 -9.55
C TYR A 53 22.18 11.94 -10.08
N LEU A 54 22.77 11.74 -11.27
CA LEU A 54 23.00 10.40 -11.80
C LEU A 54 24.00 9.60 -10.95
N GLU A 55 25.08 10.24 -10.49
CA GLU A 55 26.06 9.60 -9.59
C GLU A 55 25.44 9.27 -8.22
N PHE A 56 24.63 10.17 -7.66
CA PHE A 56 23.82 9.88 -6.49
C PHE A 56 22.92 8.67 -6.72
N SER A 57 22.24 8.63 -7.87
CA SER A 57 21.33 7.53 -8.24
C SER A 57 22.05 6.19 -8.35
N ARG A 58 23.20 6.16 -9.02
CA ARG A 58 24.04 4.96 -9.13
C ARG A 58 24.43 4.40 -7.77
N LYS A 59 24.80 5.25 -6.81
CA LYS A 59 25.26 4.84 -5.47
C LYS A 59 24.17 4.09 -4.71
N TRP A 60 22.96 4.64 -4.61
CA TRP A 60 21.88 3.98 -3.86
C TRP A 60 21.31 2.78 -4.61
N LEU A 61 21.20 2.84 -5.95
CA LEU A 61 20.72 1.71 -6.77
C LEU A 61 21.66 0.50 -6.69
N LYS A 62 22.98 0.74 -6.69
CA LYS A 62 23.98 -0.33 -6.55
C LYS A 62 23.82 -1.07 -5.22
N GLU A 63 23.63 -0.33 -4.13
CA GLU A 63 23.40 -0.94 -2.81
C GLU A 63 22.04 -1.64 -2.76
N CYS A 64 20.99 -1.08 -3.36
CA CYS A 64 19.69 -1.74 -3.48
C CYS A 64 19.81 -3.10 -4.19
N LYS A 65 20.53 -3.18 -5.31
CA LYS A 65 20.80 -4.47 -5.99
C LYS A 65 21.54 -5.44 -5.08
N ARG A 66 22.53 -4.98 -4.31
CA ARG A 66 23.33 -5.83 -3.40
C ARG A 66 22.46 -6.48 -2.32
N VAL A 67 21.64 -5.68 -1.63
CA VAL A 67 20.81 -6.14 -0.50
C VAL A 67 19.58 -6.94 -0.94
N LEU A 68 19.10 -6.74 -2.17
CA LEU A 68 17.95 -7.49 -2.70
C LEU A 68 18.29 -8.99 -2.84
N LYS A 69 17.37 -9.87 -2.46
CA LYS A 69 17.47 -11.33 -2.69
C LYS A 69 17.44 -11.66 -4.16
N ASP A 70 17.93 -12.84 -4.54
CA ASP A 70 18.02 -13.25 -5.95
C ASP A 70 16.64 -13.37 -6.63
N ASP A 71 15.59 -13.62 -5.86
CA ASP A 71 14.19 -13.64 -6.26
C ASP A 71 13.43 -12.34 -5.96
N GLY A 72 14.14 -11.29 -5.53
CA GLY A 72 13.56 -10.02 -5.13
C GLY A 72 13.30 -9.04 -6.28
N THR A 73 12.39 -8.12 -6.00
CA THR A 73 11.92 -7.08 -6.94
C THR A 73 12.19 -5.69 -6.38
N ILE A 74 12.49 -4.74 -7.25
CA ILE A 74 12.57 -3.31 -6.93
C ILE A 74 11.56 -2.51 -7.76
N TYR A 75 10.88 -1.58 -7.10
CA TYR A 75 10.02 -0.57 -7.68
C TYR A 75 10.60 0.81 -7.42
N VAL A 76 10.87 1.58 -8.47
CA VAL A 76 11.42 2.93 -8.39
C VAL A 76 10.45 3.92 -8.99
N PHE A 77 9.87 4.78 -8.15
CA PHE A 77 9.10 5.93 -8.60
C PHE A 77 10.07 7.00 -9.12
N MET A 78 9.78 7.59 -10.28
CA MET A 78 10.56 8.72 -10.79
C MET A 78 9.75 9.64 -11.70
N GLY A 79 10.09 10.92 -11.68
CA GLY A 79 9.55 11.90 -12.62
C GLY A 79 10.15 11.78 -14.02
N MET A 80 9.44 12.33 -15.00
CA MET A 80 9.77 12.21 -16.43
C MET A 80 11.20 12.63 -16.81
N ARG A 81 11.83 13.54 -16.06
CA ARG A 81 13.18 14.04 -16.35
C ARG A 81 14.27 12.96 -16.21
N PHE A 82 14.16 12.10 -15.21
CA PHE A 82 15.22 11.17 -14.84
C PHE A 82 14.87 9.69 -15.05
N ILE A 83 13.59 9.35 -15.20
CA ILE A 83 13.10 7.97 -15.34
C ILE A 83 13.86 7.15 -16.39
N SER A 84 14.16 7.72 -17.57
CA SER A 84 14.89 7.03 -18.64
C SER A 84 16.36 6.76 -18.30
N TYR A 85 16.99 7.62 -17.49
CA TYR A 85 18.36 7.43 -17.02
C TYR A 85 18.41 6.38 -15.92
N ILE A 86 17.44 6.40 -14.99
CA ILE A 86 17.29 5.35 -13.98
C ILE A 86 17.07 3.98 -14.64
N TYR A 87 16.24 3.90 -15.68
CA TYR A 87 16.07 2.69 -16.49
C TYR A 87 17.41 2.19 -17.03
N ARG A 88 18.23 3.07 -17.63
CA ARG A 88 19.54 2.68 -18.18
C ARG A 88 20.51 2.22 -17.10
N ILE A 89 20.53 2.87 -15.94
CA ILE A 89 21.38 2.47 -14.81
C ILE A 89 20.98 1.06 -14.35
N LEU A 90 19.68 0.79 -14.18
CA LEU A 90 19.16 -0.51 -13.75
C LEU A 90 19.44 -1.63 -14.77
N GLU A 91 19.10 -1.41 -16.05
CA GLU A 91 19.19 -2.44 -17.10
C GLU A 91 20.63 -2.66 -17.58
N ILE A 92 21.37 -1.58 -17.88
CA ILE A 92 22.67 -1.67 -18.56
C ILE A 92 23.82 -1.73 -17.56
N GLU A 93 23.86 -0.80 -16.60
CA GLU A 93 25.00 -0.69 -15.68
C GLU A 93 24.92 -1.73 -14.54
N LEU A 94 23.70 -2.01 -14.08
CA LEU A 94 23.45 -2.93 -12.98
C LEU A 94 22.92 -4.30 -13.43
N ASP A 95 22.75 -4.57 -14.72
CA ASP A 95 22.28 -5.88 -15.25
C ASP A 95 21.01 -6.43 -14.55
N MET A 96 20.15 -5.57 -14.02
CA MET A 96 18.85 -5.98 -13.49
C MET A 96 17.90 -6.31 -14.63
N LYS A 97 16.85 -7.08 -14.37
CA LYS A 97 15.92 -7.52 -15.41
C LYS A 97 14.67 -6.64 -15.40
N PHE A 98 14.51 -5.85 -16.45
CA PHE A 98 13.29 -5.08 -16.66
C PHE A 98 12.06 -6.00 -16.70
N CYS A 99 11.01 -5.62 -15.97
CA CYS A 99 9.73 -6.32 -15.96
C CYS A 99 8.60 -5.45 -16.52
N SER A 100 8.46 -4.23 -16.02
CA SER A 100 7.39 -3.34 -16.45
C SER A 100 7.75 -1.87 -16.24
N TRP A 101 7.32 -1.05 -17.19
CA TRP A 101 7.20 0.38 -17.02
C TRP A 101 5.75 0.66 -16.69
N ILE A 102 5.49 1.09 -15.46
CA ILE A 102 4.15 1.32 -14.93
C ILE A 102 3.89 2.82 -14.94
N THR A 103 2.78 3.23 -15.51
CA THR A 103 2.33 4.62 -15.52
C THR A 103 1.28 4.80 -14.45
N TRP A 104 1.59 5.60 -13.43
CA TRP A 104 0.60 6.03 -12.45
C TRP A 104 -0.11 7.27 -12.99
N TYR A 105 -1.33 7.07 -13.48
CA TYR A 105 -2.22 8.12 -13.93
C TYR A 105 -3.01 8.73 -12.76
N TYR A 106 -3.10 10.05 -12.76
CA TYR A 106 -3.90 10.84 -11.81
C TYR A 106 -4.63 11.98 -12.52
N THR A 107 -5.87 12.22 -12.11
CA THR A 107 -6.77 13.17 -12.80
C THR A 107 -6.51 14.63 -12.43
N GLN A 108 -6.02 14.89 -11.21
CA GLN A 108 -5.79 16.22 -10.67
C GLN A 108 -4.35 16.68 -10.86
N GLY A 109 -4.14 17.94 -11.25
CA GLY A 109 -2.80 18.51 -11.36
C GLY A 109 -2.80 19.90 -11.97
N ILE A 110 -1.70 20.63 -11.79
CA ILE A 110 -1.53 21.98 -12.33
C ILE A 110 -1.67 21.94 -13.85
N GLY A 111 -2.50 22.83 -14.38
CA GLY A 111 -2.68 23.01 -15.83
C GLY A 111 -1.54 23.83 -16.42
N LYS A 112 -1.10 23.47 -17.63
CA LYS A 112 -0.17 24.27 -18.43
C LYS A 112 -0.92 25.09 -19.46
N THR A 113 -0.45 26.30 -19.72
CA THR A 113 -0.93 27.16 -20.81
C THR A 113 -0.25 26.85 -22.16
N LYS A 114 0.88 26.13 -22.13
CA LYS A 114 1.60 25.63 -23.32
C LYS A 114 2.01 24.18 -23.13
N GLY A 115 1.73 23.33 -24.13
CA GLY A 115 1.98 21.89 -24.11
C GLY A 115 0.99 21.09 -23.26
N PHE A 116 1.19 19.78 -23.16
CA PHE A 116 0.33 18.90 -22.37
C PHE A 116 0.63 19.02 -20.87
N SER A 117 -0.44 19.10 -20.07
CA SER A 117 -0.33 19.11 -18.62
C SER A 117 0.09 17.71 -18.13
N PRO A 118 1.07 17.59 -17.22
CA PRO A 118 1.47 16.30 -16.68
C PRO A 118 0.33 15.69 -15.88
N ARG A 119 0.02 14.42 -16.15
CA ARG A 119 -1.07 13.65 -15.50
C ARG A 119 -0.62 12.25 -15.12
N HIS A 120 0.68 12.02 -15.10
CA HIS A 120 1.26 10.79 -14.63
C HIS A 120 2.65 10.99 -14.05
N ASP A 121 3.00 10.07 -13.17
CA ASP A 121 4.38 9.74 -12.81
C ASP A 121 4.62 8.28 -13.23
N ASP A 122 5.89 7.89 -13.33
CA ASP A 122 6.28 6.55 -13.78
C ASP A 122 6.93 5.75 -12.64
N ILE A 123 6.73 4.44 -12.70
CA ILE A 123 7.28 3.47 -11.75
C ILE A 123 7.98 2.39 -12.57
N LEU A 124 9.28 2.23 -12.35
CA LEU A 124 10.03 1.13 -12.96
C LEU A 124 9.98 -0.09 -12.06
N MET A 125 9.58 -1.23 -12.62
CA MET A 125 9.66 -2.54 -11.98
C MET A 125 10.82 -3.33 -12.59
N PHE A 126 11.79 -3.68 -11.75
CA PHE A 126 12.94 -4.51 -12.11
C PHE A 126 13.10 -5.65 -11.11
N THR A 127 13.70 -6.75 -11.55
CA THR A 127 14.02 -7.89 -10.68
C THR A 127 15.52 -8.16 -10.68
N LYS A 128 16.04 -8.75 -9.60
CA LYS A 128 17.47 -9.09 -9.54
C LYS A 128 17.84 -10.17 -10.54
N THR A 129 16.96 -11.15 -10.73
CA THR A 129 17.12 -12.23 -11.72
C THR A 129 15.81 -12.46 -12.48
N LYS A 130 15.82 -13.39 -13.45
CA LYS A 130 14.59 -13.79 -14.18
C LYS A 130 13.61 -14.60 -13.33
N LYS A 131 14.05 -15.14 -12.18
CA LYS A 131 13.18 -15.84 -11.23
C LYS A 131 12.80 -14.82 -10.16
N TYR A 132 11.51 -14.55 -9.98
CA TYR A 132 11.04 -13.56 -9.02
C TYR A 132 9.63 -13.89 -8.53
N LYS A 133 9.27 -13.36 -7.36
CA LYS A 133 7.92 -13.49 -6.79
C LYS A 133 6.95 -12.58 -7.52
N PHE A 134 5.80 -13.10 -7.97
CA PHE A 134 4.71 -12.30 -8.55
C PHE A 134 3.33 -12.90 -8.27
N ASN A 135 2.60 -12.31 -7.31
CA ASN A 135 1.29 -12.76 -6.84
C ASN A 135 0.16 -12.07 -7.61
N LEU A 136 0.01 -12.39 -8.90
CA LEU A 136 -1.00 -11.75 -9.76
C LEU A 136 -2.41 -11.81 -9.16
N ASP A 137 -2.77 -12.94 -8.56
CA ASP A 137 -4.09 -13.18 -7.99
C ASP A 137 -4.43 -12.29 -6.79
N ASP A 138 -3.43 -11.72 -6.12
CA ASP A 138 -3.63 -10.79 -5.00
C ASP A 138 -3.88 -9.34 -5.45
N ILE A 139 -3.68 -9.05 -6.73
CA ILE A 139 -3.77 -7.68 -7.30
C ILE A 139 -4.76 -7.59 -8.46
N ARG A 140 -5.55 -8.64 -8.71
CA ARG A 140 -6.55 -8.65 -9.78
C ARG A 140 -7.62 -7.60 -9.54
N ILE A 141 -8.18 -7.11 -10.65
CA ILE A 141 -9.26 -6.13 -10.65
C ILE A 141 -10.58 -6.81 -11.02
N PRO A 142 -11.71 -6.50 -10.35
CA PRO A 142 -13.01 -7.03 -10.74
C PRO A 142 -13.37 -6.75 -12.20
N GLN A 143 -13.97 -7.75 -12.85
CA GLN A 143 -14.41 -7.65 -14.23
C GLN A 143 -15.60 -6.69 -14.36
N LYS A 144 -15.69 -6.00 -15.50
CA LYS A 144 -16.86 -5.16 -15.85
C LYS A 144 -18.05 -5.99 -16.32
N TYR A 145 -17.76 -7.08 -17.01
CA TYR A 145 -18.75 -8.01 -17.55
C TYR A 145 -18.38 -9.43 -17.16
N TYR A 146 -19.38 -10.19 -16.80
CA TYR A 146 -19.30 -11.62 -16.65
C TYR A 146 -19.26 -12.27 -18.03
N ARG A 147 -18.27 -13.14 -18.24
CA ARG A 147 -18.22 -14.04 -19.40
C ARG A 147 -17.78 -15.38 -18.87
N SER A 148 -18.33 -16.48 -19.38
CA SER A 148 -17.97 -17.84 -18.95
C SER A 148 -16.47 -18.14 -19.11
N VAL A 149 -15.80 -17.48 -20.06
CA VAL A 149 -14.36 -17.60 -20.29
C VAL A 149 -13.50 -16.73 -19.35
N ASN A 150 -14.10 -15.79 -18.61
CA ASN A 150 -13.36 -14.88 -17.76
C ASN A 150 -12.92 -15.59 -16.47
N ASN A 151 -11.68 -15.32 -16.05
CA ASN A 151 -11.28 -15.65 -14.69
C ASN A 151 -12.09 -14.79 -13.71
N MET A 152 -12.96 -15.45 -12.95
CA MET A 152 -13.83 -14.79 -11.97
C MET A 152 -13.06 -14.17 -10.81
N ARG A 153 -11.79 -14.56 -10.62
CA ARG A 153 -10.85 -13.90 -9.70
C ARG A 153 -10.40 -12.52 -10.19
N GLY A 154 -10.80 -12.10 -11.39
CA GLY A 154 -10.59 -10.76 -11.92
C GLY A 154 -9.59 -10.68 -13.08
N ALA A 155 -9.45 -9.49 -13.64
CA ALA A 155 -8.49 -9.15 -14.70
C ALA A 155 -7.11 -8.82 -14.12
N ASN A 156 -6.06 -8.98 -14.92
CA ASN A 156 -4.76 -8.37 -14.63
C ASN A 156 -4.94 -6.83 -14.61
N PRO A 157 -4.38 -6.11 -13.63
CA PRO A 157 -4.51 -4.64 -13.55
C PRO A 157 -3.86 -3.88 -14.72
N GLY A 158 -3.03 -4.55 -15.52
CA GLY A 158 -2.19 -3.92 -16.53
C GLY A 158 -1.09 -3.08 -15.90
N ASN A 159 -0.47 -2.21 -16.69
CA ASN A 159 0.62 -1.33 -16.26
C ASN A 159 0.25 0.16 -16.31
N VAL A 160 -1.03 0.50 -16.49
CA VAL A 160 -1.54 1.87 -16.35
C VAL A 160 -2.47 1.89 -15.16
N TRP A 161 -2.03 2.49 -14.06
CA TRP A 161 -2.72 2.46 -12.78
C TRP A 161 -3.30 3.82 -12.48
N GLU A 162 -4.60 3.82 -12.15
CA GLU A 162 -5.32 5.03 -11.83
C GLU A 162 -5.50 5.11 -10.31
N PHE A 163 -4.84 6.09 -9.70
CA PHE A 163 -4.97 6.41 -8.29
C PHE A 163 -4.94 7.92 -8.13
N SER A 164 -5.88 8.48 -7.37
CA SER A 164 -5.86 9.91 -7.06
C SER A 164 -4.72 10.24 -6.10
N HIS A 165 -4.20 11.47 -6.18
CA HIS A 165 -3.34 12.02 -5.13
C HIS A 165 -4.10 12.12 -3.80
N ILE A 166 -3.35 12.16 -2.69
CA ILE A 166 -3.94 12.38 -1.37
C ILE A 166 -4.50 13.79 -1.29
N HIS A 167 -5.83 13.86 -1.21
CA HIS A 167 -6.56 15.11 -1.07
C HIS A 167 -6.27 15.77 0.29
N TYR A 168 -6.29 17.11 0.33
CA TYR A 168 -5.90 17.86 1.54
C TYR A 168 -6.77 17.57 2.77
N CYS A 169 -8.05 17.20 2.56
CA CYS A 169 -8.99 16.87 3.64
C CYS A 169 -8.98 15.37 4.04
N ASN A 170 -8.14 14.55 3.41
CA ASN A 170 -8.04 13.13 3.76
C ASN A 170 -7.50 13.02 5.19
N SER A 171 -8.21 12.27 6.05
CA SER A 171 -7.83 12.10 7.47
C SER A 171 -6.50 11.38 7.68
N ASN A 172 -6.04 10.62 6.69
CA ASN A 172 -4.76 9.90 6.71
C ASN A 172 -3.63 10.75 6.07
N ARG A 173 -3.90 12.00 5.68
CA ARG A 173 -2.88 12.90 5.13
C ARG A 173 -1.95 13.35 6.24
N MET A 174 -0.66 13.10 6.02
CA MET A 174 0.41 13.56 6.89
C MET A 174 0.94 14.92 6.45
N LYS A 175 1.65 15.60 7.36
CA LYS A 175 2.37 16.86 7.07
C LYS A 175 3.66 16.58 6.28
N HIS A 176 3.50 16.05 5.07
CA HIS A 176 4.57 15.76 4.12
C HIS A 176 4.15 16.24 2.72
N PRO A 177 5.02 16.93 1.96
CA PRO A 177 4.63 17.57 0.71
C PRO A 177 4.23 16.58 -0.39
N THR A 178 4.75 15.35 -0.35
CA THR A 178 4.63 14.37 -1.44
C THR A 178 4.23 12.98 -0.96
N GLN A 179 3.35 12.88 0.04
CA GLN A 179 2.80 11.59 0.47
C GLN A 179 2.22 10.83 -0.74
N LYS A 180 2.74 9.63 -0.98
CA LYS A 180 2.23 8.74 -2.02
C LYS A 180 0.97 8.02 -1.53
N PRO A 181 0.00 7.73 -2.42
CA PRO A 181 -1.19 6.98 -2.09
C PRO A 181 -0.90 5.56 -1.59
N GLU A 182 -1.49 5.15 -0.46
CA GLU A 182 -1.35 3.82 0.13
C GLU A 182 -1.81 2.71 -0.82
N GLY A 183 -2.85 2.92 -1.64
CA GLY A 183 -3.34 1.93 -2.60
C GLY A 183 -2.33 1.55 -3.70
N LEU A 184 -1.41 2.46 -4.06
CA LEU A 184 -0.31 2.14 -4.97
C LEU A 184 0.68 1.19 -4.31
N TYR A 185 1.08 1.51 -3.08
CA TYR A 185 2.00 0.69 -2.29
C TYR A 185 1.37 -0.68 -1.98
N GLU A 186 0.07 -0.72 -1.68
CA GLU A 186 -0.65 -1.98 -1.46
C GLU A 186 -0.53 -2.90 -2.67
N ARG A 187 -0.84 -2.40 -3.88
CA ARG A 187 -0.70 -3.18 -5.11
C ARG A 187 0.72 -3.69 -5.30
N ILE A 188 1.73 -2.84 -5.10
CA ILE A 188 3.13 -3.21 -5.28
C ILE A 188 3.55 -4.30 -4.27
N ILE A 189 3.22 -4.10 -2.99
CA ILE A 189 3.61 -5.00 -1.90
C ILE A 189 2.91 -6.35 -2.04
N LEU A 190 1.62 -6.38 -2.37
CA LEU A 190 0.90 -7.62 -2.64
C LEU A 190 1.48 -8.36 -3.85
N ALA A 191 1.81 -7.64 -4.93
CA ALA A 191 2.35 -8.23 -6.14
C ALA A 191 3.68 -8.95 -5.92
N SER A 192 4.59 -8.36 -5.14
CA SER A 192 6.00 -8.78 -5.12
C SER A 192 6.54 -9.17 -3.74
N SER A 193 5.67 -9.48 -2.78
CA SER A 193 6.08 -9.99 -1.46
C SER A 193 5.00 -10.88 -0.84
N ASN A 194 5.39 -11.69 0.15
CA ASN A 194 4.52 -12.52 0.97
C ASN A 194 4.46 -12.04 2.43
N PRO A 195 3.45 -12.44 3.23
CA PRO A 195 3.46 -12.16 4.66
C PRO A 195 4.75 -12.62 5.32
N GLY A 196 5.34 -11.79 6.18
CA GLY A 196 6.62 -12.02 6.84
C GLY A 196 7.87 -11.60 6.04
N ASP A 197 7.77 -11.40 4.72
CA ASP A 197 8.87 -10.85 3.90
C ASP A 197 9.26 -9.45 4.37
N ILE A 198 10.50 -9.04 4.05
CA ILE A 198 11.04 -7.73 4.43
C ILE A 198 10.99 -6.78 3.23
N VAL A 199 10.24 -5.69 3.38
CA VAL A 199 10.14 -4.60 2.41
C VAL A 199 11.03 -3.45 2.83
N LEU A 200 11.87 -2.95 1.93
CA LEU A 200 12.75 -1.80 2.17
C LEU A 200 12.28 -0.58 1.37
N ASP A 201 12.19 0.56 2.05
CA ASP A 201 12.13 1.88 1.39
C ASP A 201 13.29 2.75 1.89
N PRO A 202 14.32 3.01 1.06
CA PRO A 202 15.44 3.85 1.44
C PRO A 202 15.08 5.34 1.65
N PHE A 203 13.90 5.79 1.20
CA PHE A 203 13.48 7.19 1.24
C PHE A 203 12.05 7.29 1.80
N MET A 204 11.92 7.07 3.11
CA MET A 204 10.64 6.80 3.76
C MET A 204 9.62 7.95 3.72
N GLY A 205 10.07 9.21 3.76
CA GLY A 205 9.22 10.39 3.71
C GLY A 205 8.10 10.36 4.76
N SER A 206 6.86 10.16 4.30
CA SER A 206 5.67 10.07 5.18
C SER A 206 5.40 8.69 5.79
N GLY A 207 6.23 7.68 5.48
CA GLY A 207 6.10 6.31 5.99
C GLY A 207 5.01 5.48 5.34
N THR A 208 4.63 5.78 4.09
CA THR A 208 3.58 5.05 3.36
C THR A 208 3.93 3.56 3.23
N CYS A 209 5.19 3.24 2.89
CA CYS A 209 5.69 1.87 2.83
C CYS A 209 5.45 1.11 4.15
N ALA A 210 5.94 1.66 5.26
CA ALA A 210 5.79 1.05 6.58
C ALA A 210 4.33 0.89 6.99
N ARG A 211 3.50 1.90 6.75
CA ARG A 211 2.07 1.87 7.09
C ARG A 211 1.35 0.75 6.36
N VAL A 212 1.61 0.58 5.06
CA VAL A 212 1.02 -0.50 4.27
C VAL A 212 1.57 -1.87 4.68
N CYS A 213 2.89 -1.98 4.92
CA CYS A 213 3.49 -3.23 5.40
C CYS A 213 2.89 -3.70 6.74
N GLN A 214 2.65 -2.77 7.68
CA GLN A 214 1.99 -3.06 8.96
C GLN A 214 0.63 -3.74 8.77
N GLN A 215 -0.17 -3.28 7.81
CA GLN A 215 -1.51 -3.85 7.56
C GLN A 215 -1.47 -5.15 6.75
N LEU A 216 -0.52 -5.26 5.83
CA LEU A 216 -0.34 -6.46 5.02
C LEU A 216 0.50 -7.53 5.71
N GLN A 217 0.89 -7.36 6.97
CA GLN A 217 1.70 -8.32 7.73
C GLN A 217 3.08 -8.60 7.06
N ARG A 218 3.67 -7.56 6.47
CA ARG A 218 5.06 -7.58 6.01
C ARG A 218 5.93 -6.89 7.05
N ASN A 219 7.15 -7.39 7.18
CA ASN A 219 8.17 -6.65 7.89
C ASN A 219 8.67 -5.51 7.01
N TRP A 220 9.12 -4.42 7.61
CA TRP A 220 9.67 -3.31 6.87
C TRP A 220 10.97 -2.79 7.48
N LEU A 221 11.77 -2.17 6.62
CA LEU A 221 12.96 -1.41 6.98
C LEU A 221 12.96 -0.12 6.15
N GLY A 222 13.46 0.97 6.70
CA GLY A 222 13.60 2.18 5.92
C GLY A 222 14.40 3.26 6.62
N PHE A 223 14.82 4.23 5.83
CA PHE A 223 15.68 5.33 6.27
C PHE A 223 14.97 6.65 6.01
N GLU A 224 15.16 7.59 6.93
CA GLU A 224 14.72 8.97 6.76
C GLU A 224 15.78 9.90 7.35
N ILE A 225 16.25 10.86 6.57
CA ILE A 225 17.31 11.78 7.01
C ILE A 225 16.73 12.90 7.87
N ASN A 226 15.47 13.27 7.66
CA ASN A 226 14.80 14.32 8.40
C ASN A 226 14.17 13.77 9.69
N ASN A 227 14.67 14.23 10.85
CA ASN A 227 14.17 13.84 12.17
C ASN A 227 12.67 14.12 12.37
N GLU A 228 12.15 15.23 11.84
CA GLU A 228 10.71 15.55 11.95
C GLU A 228 9.86 14.53 11.19
N TYR A 229 10.31 14.11 10.01
CA TYR A 229 9.63 13.08 9.22
C TYR A 229 9.75 11.71 9.87
N ALA A 230 10.90 11.35 10.45
CA ALA A 230 11.04 10.12 11.23
C ALA A 230 10.04 10.07 12.42
N ASN A 231 9.94 11.16 13.20
CA ASN A 231 8.97 11.27 14.30
C ASN A 231 7.51 11.20 13.82
N LEU A 232 7.24 11.80 12.66
CA LEU A 232 5.94 11.75 12.00
C LEU A 232 5.56 10.31 11.62
N ILE A 233 6.51 9.52 11.09
CA ILE A 233 6.32 8.11 10.76
C ILE A 233 5.99 7.31 12.03
N GLU A 234 6.76 7.47 13.10
CA GLU A 234 6.48 6.76 14.36
C GLU A 234 5.09 7.08 14.92
N THR A 235 4.69 8.36 14.85
CA THR A 235 3.37 8.80 15.29
C THR A 235 2.28 8.17 14.43
N ARG A 236 2.44 8.17 13.09
CA ARG A 236 1.50 7.55 12.15
C ARG A 236 1.31 6.06 12.42
N LEU A 237 2.39 5.33 12.69
CA LEU A 237 2.34 3.88 12.92
C LEU A 237 1.66 3.49 14.23
N LYS A 238 1.60 4.39 15.21
CA LYS A 238 0.85 4.22 16.47
C LYS A 238 -0.65 4.47 16.31
N GLN A 239 -1.08 5.16 15.24
CA GLN A 239 -2.49 5.44 15.02
C GLN A 239 -3.27 4.20 14.58
N PRO A 240 -4.52 4.04 15.05
CA PRO A 240 -5.37 2.92 14.65
C PRO A 240 -5.57 2.92 13.13
N PHE A 241 -5.57 1.74 12.53
CA PHE A 241 -5.88 1.59 11.11
C PHE A 241 -7.38 1.63 10.89
N LYS A 242 -7.83 2.52 10.00
CA LYS A 242 -9.24 2.73 9.67
C LYS A 242 -9.59 2.34 8.23
N GLY A 243 -8.60 1.93 7.44
CA GLY A 243 -8.68 1.81 5.99
C GLY A 243 -7.54 2.58 5.32
N PHE A 244 -7.23 2.21 4.08
CA PHE A 244 -6.21 2.89 3.30
C PHE A 244 -6.68 4.29 2.86
N ASP A 245 -5.74 5.22 2.72
CA ASP A 245 -6.01 6.59 2.26
C ASP A 245 -6.50 6.68 0.81
N SER A 246 -6.34 5.60 0.05
CA SER A 246 -6.65 5.48 -1.37
C SER A 246 -6.84 4.01 -1.74
N ILE A 247 -7.67 3.76 -2.77
CA ILE A 247 -7.96 2.43 -3.32
C ILE A 247 -8.04 2.52 -4.85
N ASP A 248 -7.92 1.38 -5.55
CA ASP A 248 -8.39 1.33 -6.94
C ASP A 248 -9.92 1.25 -6.92
N GLU A 249 -10.60 2.28 -7.40
CA GLU A 249 -12.07 2.37 -7.36
C GLU A 249 -12.76 1.17 -8.03
N LYS A 250 -12.07 0.46 -8.93
CA LYS A 250 -12.60 -0.73 -9.59
C LYS A 250 -12.82 -1.90 -8.60
N ILE A 251 -12.26 -1.88 -7.39
CA ILE A 251 -12.59 -2.88 -6.36
C ILE A 251 -14.06 -2.80 -5.94
N LEU A 252 -14.73 -1.66 -6.12
CA LEU A 252 -16.15 -1.46 -5.81
C LEU A 252 -17.07 -1.80 -6.98
N ARG A 253 -16.51 -2.29 -8.10
CA ARG A 253 -17.25 -2.59 -9.32
C ARG A 253 -18.12 -3.84 -9.13
N VAL A 254 -19.38 -3.71 -9.52
CA VAL A 254 -20.31 -4.83 -9.66
C VAL A 254 -20.41 -5.17 -11.15
N PRO A 255 -20.24 -6.43 -11.60
CA PRO A 255 -20.44 -6.82 -13.00
C PRO A 255 -21.86 -6.45 -13.50
N ASN A 256 -22.06 -6.26 -14.80
CA ASN A 256 -23.34 -5.78 -15.36
C ASN A 256 -24.41 -6.87 -15.55
N ASP A 257 -24.00 -8.12 -15.64
CA ASP A 257 -24.68 -9.19 -16.37
C ASP A 257 -24.74 -10.51 -15.55
N LEU A 258 -24.61 -10.41 -14.23
CA LEU A 258 -24.88 -11.52 -13.30
C LEU A 258 -26.38 -11.68 -13.04
N ASN A 259 -27.11 -12.16 -14.05
CA ASN A 259 -28.57 -12.27 -14.00
C ASN A 259 -29.06 -13.46 -13.16
N ASP A 260 -28.30 -14.56 -13.16
CA ASP A 260 -28.60 -15.73 -12.34
C ASP A 260 -28.41 -15.42 -10.85
N LEU A 261 -29.44 -15.70 -10.04
CA LEU A 261 -29.47 -15.32 -8.62
C LEU A 261 -28.46 -16.09 -7.77
N ASP A 262 -28.29 -17.39 -8.01
CA ASP A 262 -27.39 -18.22 -7.21
C ASP A 262 -25.94 -17.90 -7.55
N TYR A 263 -25.64 -17.75 -8.83
CA TYR A 263 -24.33 -17.34 -9.30
C TYR A 263 -23.97 -15.92 -8.84
N ARG A 264 -24.94 -14.99 -8.83
CA ARG A 264 -24.75 -13.64 -8.29
C ARG A 264 -24.39 -13.68 -6.80
N LYS A 265 -25.12 -14.45 -5.99
CA LYS A 265 -24.84 -14.59 -4.55
C LYS A 265 -23.45 -15.17 -4.31
N GLU A 266 -23.08 -16.20 -5.07
CA GLU A 266 -21.74 -16.78 -4.99
C GLU A 266 -20.66 -15.75 -5.34
N TYR A 267 -20.83 -15.02 -6.45
CA TYR A 267 -19.90 -13.98 -6.87
C TYR A 267 -19.74 -12.89 -5.82
N ILE A 268 -20.83 -12.37 -5.23
CA ILE A 268 -20.76 -11.32 -4.20
C ILE A 268 -19.94 -11.79 -2.99
N ASN A 269 -20.17 -13.03 -2.53
CA ASN A 269 -19.40 -13.62 -1.43
C ASN A 269 -17.92 -13.74 -1.77
N ASN A 270 -17.63 -14.19 -2.98
CA ASN A 270 -16.27 -14.33 -3.48
C ASN A 270 -15.59 -12.97 -3.69
N HIS A 271 -16.32 -11.96 -4.16
CA HIS A 271 -15.82 -10.60 -4.37
C HIS A 271 -15.33 -9.99 -3.05
N ILE A 272 -16.10 -10.14 -1.97
CA ILE A 272 -15.69 -9.69 -0.64
C ILE A 272 -14.41 -10.39 -0.19
N LYS A 273 -14.32 -11.71 -0.40
CA LYS A 273 -13.15 -12.51 -0.01
C LYS A 273 -11.90 -12.22 -0.85
N TRP A 274 -12.06 -11.91 -2.13
CA TRP A 274 -10.93 -11.74 -3.04
C TRP A 274 -10.45 -10.29 -3.09
N PHE A 275 -11.37 -9.34 -3.31
CA PHE A 275 -11.02 -7.95 -3.60
C PHE A 275 -11.15 -7.02 -2.40
N LEU A 276 -11.95 -7.36 -1.39
CA LEU A 276 -12.19 -6.51 -0.21
C LEU A 276 -11.56 -7.06 1.07
N LYS A 277 -10.71 -8.10 0.98
CA LYS A 277 -10.06 -8.73 2.13
C LYS A 277 -9.27 -7.75 3.01
N ASN A 278 -8.65 -6.74 2.38
CA ASN A 278 -7.88 -5.67 3.04
C ASN A 278 -8.67 -4.36 3.17
N HIS A 279 -9.91 -4.31 2.69
CA HIS A 279 -10.75 -3.10 2.59
C HIS A 279 -12.13 -3.33 3.22
N GLN A 280 -12.14 -3.74 4.49
CA GLN A 280 -13.39 -4.04 5.19
C GLN A 280 -14.30 -2.80 5.31
N ASP A 281 -13.69 -1.62 5.41
CA ASP A 281 -14.34 -0.30 5.39
C ASP A 281 -15.09 -0.02 4.08
N CYS A 282 -14.70 -0.66 2.98
CA CYS A 282 -15.32 -0.51 1.66
C CYS A 282 -16.52 -1.44 1.43
N ILE A 283 -16.72 -2.47 2.28
CA ILE A 283 -17.80 -3.44 2.12
C ILE A 283 -19.19 -2.78 2.11
N PRO A 284 -19.55 -1.85 3.02
CA PRO A 284 -20.85 -1.21 3.00
C PRO A 284 -21.13 -0.50 1.67
N LYS A 285 -20.13 0.20 1.12
CA LYS A 285 -20.27 0.90 -0.17
C LYS A 285 -20.42 -0.05 -1.34
N PHE A 286 -19.65 -1.15 -1.35
CA PHE A 286 -19.80 -2.19 -2.35
C PHE A 286 -21.21 -2.81 -2.31
N ILE A 287 -21.72 -3.13 -1.13
CA ILE A 287 -23.08 -3.66 -0.97
C ILE A 287 -24.12 -2.65 -1.46
N GLU A 288 -23.97 -1.36 -1.17
CA GLU A 288 -24.84 -0.30 -1.70
C GLU A 288 -24.87 -0.32 -3.24
N ASN A 289 -23.70 -0.40 -3.89
CA ASN A 289 -23.61 -0.51 -5.35
C ASN A 289 -24.31 -1.77 -5.89
N VAL A 290 -24.24 -2.89 -5.16
CA VAL A 290 -24.97 -4.12 -5.50
C VAL A 290 -26.48 -3.88 -5.43
N LYS A 291 -26.99 -3.23 -4.36
CA LYS A 291 -28.42 -2.94 -4.22
C LYS A 291 -28.94 -2.05 -5.34
N GLN A 292 -28.21 -0.97 -5.62
CA GLN A 292 -28.56 -0.01 -6.67
C GLN A 292 -28.68 -0.69 -8.04
N LYS A 293 -27.92 -1.77 -8.25
CA LYS A 293 -27.89 -2.48 -9.52
C LYS A 293 -28.90 -3.61 -9.64
N TYR A 294 -29.16 -4.34 -8.55
CA TYR A 294 -29.89 -5.61 -8.59
C TYR A 294 -31.15 -5.65 -7.72
N GLY A 295 -31.59 -4.53 -7.13
CA GLY A 295 -32.73 -4.50 -6.20
C GLY A 295 -32.38 -5.14 -4.86
N ASP A 296 -33.35 -5.56 -4.03
CA ASP A 296 -33.08 -6.16 -2.71
C ASP A 296 -32.88 -7.69 -2.70
N ASP A 297 -33.07 -8.33 -3.85
CA ASP A 297 -33.00 -9.80 -4.02
C ASP A 297 -31.56 -10.39 -3.99
N TYR A 298 -30.54 -9.59 -3.63
CA TYR A 298 -29.15 -10.05 -3.48
C TYR A 298 -28.82 -10.64 -2.09
N CYS A 299 -29.78 -10.70 -1.17
CA CYS A 299 -29.53 -10.88 0.28
C CYS A 299 -28.54 -12.00 0.63
N VAL A 300 -27.34 -11.57 1.05
CA VAL A 300 -26.30 -12.38 1.70
C VAL A 300 -26.60 -12.38 3.20
N LYS A 301 -26.90 -13.54 3.80
CA LYS A 301 -26.86 -13.70 5.26
C LYS A 301 -25.39 -13.66 5.71
N LEU A 302 -24.85 -12.46 5.92
CA LEU A 302 -23.58 -12.30 6.64
C LEU A 302 -23.80 -12.83 8.06
N LYS A 303 -23.18 -13.96 8.41
CA LYS A 303 -23.11 -14.42 9.81
C LYS A 303 -22.26 -13.40 10.58
N THR A 304 -22.88 -12.35 11.10
CA THR A 304 -22.30 -11.55 12.18
C THR A 304 -22.19 -12.45 13.41
N LYS A 305 -20.99 -12.54 13.99
CA LYS A 305 -20.81 -13.15 15.32
C LYS A 305 -21.75 -12.42 16.28
N LYS A 306 -22.79 -13.11 16.76
CA LYS A 306 -23.79 -12.60 17.71
C LYS A 306 -23.10 -11.92 18.90
N GLN A 307 -23.45 -10.66 19.15
CA GLN A 307 -23.51 -10.12 20.51
C GLN A 307 -24.45 -11.03 21.31
N LYS A 308 -23.90 -11.73 22.32
CA LYS A 308 -24.71 -12.44 23.31
C LYS A 308 -25.36 -11.41 24.22
N ASN A 309 -26.67 -11.23 24.06
CA ASN A 309 -27.52 -10.69 25.11
C ASN A 309 -27.47 -11.65 26.31
N LEU A 310 -26.97 -11.17 27.45
CA LEU A 310 -27.30 -11.70 28.77
C LEU A 310 -28.32 -10.76 29.42
N SER A 311 -29.59 -11.14 29.38
CA SER A 311 -30.55 -10.75 30.42
C SER A 311 -31.73 -11.73 30.39
N LYS A 312 -31.68 -12.71 31.29
CA LYS A 312 -32.79 -13.10 32.19
C LYS A 312 -32.41 -14.33 33.03
N GLN A 313 -32.27 -14.03 34.33
CA GLN A 313 -32.71 -14.79 35.50
C GLN A 313 -32.21 -16.22 35.74
N THR A 314 -31.46 -16.41 36.83
CA THR A 314 -31.88 -17.04 38.13
C THR A 314 -30.62 -17.24 39.02
N PRO A 315 -30.69 -17.75 40.27
CA PRO A 315 -30.94 -17.02 41.51
C PRO A 315 -29.76 -17.10 42.53
N ASN A 316 -29.88 -16.34 43.63
CA ASN A 316 -29.30 -16.51 44.96
C ASN A 316 -27.86 -17.07 45.11
N LEU A 317 -27.01 -16.27 45.76
CA LEU A 317 -26.24 -16.64 46.95
C LEU A 317 -25.26 -15.49 47.27
N PHE A 318 -25.59 -14.66 48.26
CA PHE A 318 -24.62 -14.15 49.22
C PHE A 318 -25.36 -13.67 50.47
N ASN A 319 -25.22 -14.47 51.52
CA ASN A 319 -25.49 -14.11 52.91
C ASN A 319 -24.66 -12.88 53.28
N TYR A 320 -25.31 -11.85 53.82
CA TYR A 320 -24.75 -11.10 54.93
C TYR A 320 -25.81 -11.02 56.04
N SER A 321 -25.39 -11.50 57.19
CA SER A 321 -26.10 -11.63 58.44
C SER A 321 -26.34 -10.29 59.10
N SER A 322 -27.57 -10.12 59.62
CA SER A 322 -27.94 -9.51 60.90
C SER A 322 -27.19 -8.26 61.37
N LEU A 323 -27.90 -7.13 61.41
CA LEU A 323 -27.94 -6.27 62.59
C LEU A 323 -29.38 -5.82 62.85
N GLU A 324 -29.77 -6.01 64.10
CA GLU A 324 -31.07 -5.82 64.72
C GLU A 324 -31.47 -4.34 64.89
N GLU A 325 -32.78 -4.15 65.05
CA GLU A 325 -33.46 -3.23 65.98
C GLU A 325 -33.11 -1.73 66.00
N ASN A 326 -34.08 -0.88 65.66
CA ASN A 326 -35.04 -0.38 66.65
C ASN A 326 -36.04 0.62 66.05
N THR A 327 -37.24 0.57 66.60
CA THR A 327 -38.36 1.50 66.47
C THR A 327 -38.07 2.83 67.18
N ASP A 328 -38.68 3.90 66.65
CA ASP A 328 -39.42 4.96 67.38
C ASP A 328 -39.12 6.40 66.91
N SER A 329 -40.22 7.15 66.89
CA SER A 329 -40.45 8.60 66.66
C SER A 329 -40.48 9.12 65.22
#